data_AF-A0A4Q0ZLX9-F1
#
_entry.id   AF-A0A4Q0ZLX9-F1
#
_cell.length_a   1.000
_cell.length_b   1.000
_cell.length_c   1.000
_cell.angle_alpha   90.00
_cell.angle_beta   90.00
_cell.angle_gamma   90.00
#
_symmetry.space_group_name_H-M   'P 1'
#
loop_
_entity.id
_entity.type
_entity.pdbx_description
1 polymer ?
#
loop_
_entity_poly.entity_id
_entity_poly.type
_entity_poly.pdbx_seq_one_letter_code
_entity_poly.pdbx_strand_id
1 'polypeptide(L)'
;MKYIILLLISINFMFASVFYSKLEPVNSYKIKAAVSGKVIFSNESVEGKRANNSLIIKLDSYVDEVDLKQTQNKLNAIQSMIDIENNNYKRMKKVSSKSDFEKDTQKLKVINLKTSKADALIKIANLKDSIKNKKLMEKDNYIYNINVKKGDYVTPGTLLYESKDLSQGKLTIFVPIADINSIKNKKIYLDDKKSNLKITKIYDVADSEHISSYKVEIYVPKVKKFSRLVKIEFK
;
A
#
# COMPACT_ATOMS: atom_id res chain seq x y z
N MET A 1 -7.60 44.11 -49.97
CA MET A 1 -6.64 43.91 -48.84
C MET A 1 -7.30 43.76 -47.47
N LYS A 2 -8.40 44.45 -47.14
CA LYS A 2 -9.09 44.30 -45.82
C LYS A 2 -9.51 42.87 -45.45
N TYR A 3 -10.03 42.09 -46.41
CA TYR A 3 -10.46 40.70 -46.15
C TYR A 3 -9.30 39.72 -45.93
N ILE A 4 -8.12 39.99 -46.51
CA ILE A 4 -6.92 39.18 -46.33
C ILE A 4 -6.35 39.38 -44.91
N ILE A 5 -6.39 40.61 -44.39
CA ILE A 5 -5.99 40.93 -43.02
C ILE A 5 -6.93 40.25 -42.02
N LEU A 6 -8.24 40.21 -42.28
CA LEU A 6 -9.21 39.51 -41.43
C LEU A 6 -8.96 38.00 -41.39
N LEU A 7 -8.57 37.40 -42.52
CA LEU A 7 -8.21 35.98 -42.63
C LEU A 7 -6.88 35.64 -41.92
N LEU A 8 -5.90 36.55 -41.97
CA LEU A 8 -4.63 36.41 -41.24
C LEU A 8 -4.81 36.54 -39.71
N ILE A 9 -5.77 37.35 -39.26
CA ILE A 9 -6.11 37.49 -37.83
C ILE A 9 -6.84 36.25 -37.30
N SER A 10 -7.70 35.60 -38.09
CA SER A 10 -8.42 34.39 -37.65
C SER A 10 -7.52 33.17 -37.50
N ILE A 11 -6.42 33.06 -38.27
CA ILE A 11 -5.44 31.98 -38.16
C ILE A 11 -4.72 31.97 -36.80
N ASN A 12 -4.57 33.13 -36.15
CA ASN A 12 -3.88 33.25 -34.86
C ASN A 12 -4.70 32.77 -33.65
N PHE A 13 -5.99 32.42 -33.82
CA PHE A 13 -6.83 31.93 -32.73
C PHE A 13 -6.93 30.40 -32.65
N MET A 14 -6.25 29.65 -33.52
CA MET A 14 -6.32 28.18 -33.56
C MET A 14 -5.14 27.46 -32.91
N PHE A 15 -4.49 28.05 -31.90
CA PHE A 15 -3.46 27.37 -31.14
C PHE A 15 -4.09 26.32 -30.20
N ALA A 16 -4.15 25.08 -30.67
CA ALA A 16 -4.39 23.92 -29.83
C ALA A 16 -3.11 23.62 -29.04
N SER A 17 -3.21 23.49 -27.72
CA SER A 17 -2.08 23.01 -26.91
C SER A 17 -1.96 21.50 -27.08
N VAL A 18 -0.83 21.07 -27.67
CA VAL A 18 -0.55 19.66 -27.98
C VAL A 18 0.48 19.14 -26.98
N PHE A 19 0.17 18.01 -26.36
CA PHE A 19 1.03 17.30 -25.43
C PHE A 19 1.17 15.85 -25.84
N TYR A 20 2.26 15.22 -25.42
CA TYR A 20 2.47 13.78 -25.59
C TYR A 20 2.68 13.16 -24.21
N SER A 21 2.04 12.02 -23.98
CA SER A 21 2.22 11.30 -22.73
C SER A 21 2.19 9.80 -22.98
N LYS A 22 2.98 9.07 -22.19
CA LYS A 22 2.93 7.61 -22.17
C LYS A 22 1.70 7.17 -21.38
N LEU A 23 0.93 6.24 -21.93
CA LEU A 23 -0.22 5.68 -21.25
C LEU A 23 0.22 4.66 -20.20
N GLU A 24 0.28 5.10 -18.95
CA GLU A 24 0.76 4.29 -17.82
C GLU A 24 -0.40 3.67 -17.05
N PRO A 25 -0.17 2.62 -16.25
CA PRO A 25 -1.12 2.17 -15.22
C PRO A 25 -1.47 3.31 -14.26
N VAL A 26 -2.69 3.31 -13.70
CA VAL A 26 -3.07 4.35 -12.70
C VAL A 26 -2.08 4.35 -11.54
N ASN A 27 -1.87 3.17 -10.98
CA ASN A 27 -0.99 2.96 -9.84
C ASN A 27 0.02 1.85 -10.16
N SER A 28 1.24 2.06 -9.69
CA SER A 28 2.30 1.05 -9.66
C SER A 28 2.76 0.91 -8.22
N TYR A 29 2.72 -0.30 -7.71
CA TYR A 29 3.04 -0.64 -6.33
C TYR A 29 4.35 -1.41 -6.28
N LYS A 30 5.23 -1.00 -5.37
CA LYS A 30 6.46 -1.72 -5.04
C LYS A 30 6.24 -2.45 -3.73
N ILE A 31 5.99 -3.75 -3.81
CA ILE A 31 5.67 -4.54 -2.63
C ILE A 31 6.98 -4.95 -1.96
N LYS A 32 7.14 -4.53 -0.70
CA LYS A 32 8.34 -4.76 0.09
C LYS A 32 8.07 -5.74 1.22
N ALA A 33 9.12 -6.42 1.67
CA ALA A 33 9.05 -7.28 2.84
C ALA A 33 8.77 -6.43 4.09
N ALA A 34 7.74 -6.81 4.85
CA ALA A 34 7.49 -6.21 6.16
C ALA A 34 8.29 -6.91 7.28
N VAL A 35 8.70 -8.16 7.05
CA VAL A 35 9.40 -9.00 8.03
C VAL A 35 10.56 -9.75 7.39
N SER A 36 11.55 -10.12 8.21
CA SER A 36 12.67 -10.94 7.77
C SER A 36 12.24 -12.39 7.58
N GLY A 37 12.88 -13.08 6.63
CA GLY A 37 12.70 -14.52 6.48
C GLY A 37 13.36 -15.08 5.23
N LYS A 38 13.46 -16.41 5.20
CA LYS A 38 13.84 -17.14 3.99
C LYS A 38 12.62 -17.29 3.08
N VAL A 39 12.76 -17.02 1.80
CA VAL A 39 11.72 -17.26 0.80
C VAL A 39 11.60 -18.77 0.57
N ILE A 40 10.48 -19.35 0.97
CA ILE A 40 10.18 -20.78 0.76
C ILE A 40 9.39 -21.03 -0.52
N PHE A 41 8.75 -20.00 -1.04
CA PHE A 41 7.99 -20.04 -2.29
C PHE A 41 8.00 -18.68 -2.98
N SER A 42 8.22 -18.71 -4.29
CA SER A 42 8.11 -17.56 -5.20
C SER A 42 7.41 -18.03 -6.47
N ASN A 43 6.34 -17.35 -6.87
CA ASN A 43 5.49 -17.75 -7.99
C ASN A 43 5.93 -17.06 -9.29
N GLU A 44 7.05 -17.49 -9.86
CA GLU A 44 7.58 -16.90 -11.10
C GLU A 44 6.59 -17.02 -12.28
N SER A 45 5.66 -17.99 -12.24
CA SER A 45 4.71 -18.26 -13.32
C SER A 45 3.64 -17.17 -13.55
N VAL A 46 3.41 -16.32 -12.55
CA VAL A 46 2.45 -15.20 -12.64
C VAL A 46 3.10 -13.90 -13.09
N GLU A 47 4.43 -13.88 -13.25
CA GLU A 47 5.12 -12.73 -13.84
C GLU A 47 4.59 -12.46 -15.25
N GLY A 48 4.30 -11.21 -15.54
CA GLY A 48 3.68 -10.80 -16.80
C GLY A 48 2.18 -11.10 -16.91
N LYS A 49 1.50 -11.49 -15.81
CA LYS A 49 0.07 -11.86 -15.79
C LYS A 49 -0.68 -11.17 -14.65
N ARG A 50 -2.01 -11.24 -14.69
CA ARG A 50 -2.87 -10.87 -13.55
C ARG A 50 -2.76 -11.92 -12.45
N ALA A 51 -2.71 -11.45 -11.20
CA ALA A 51 -2.50 -12.31 -10.05
C ALA A 51 -3.68 -13.29 -9.79
N ASN A 52 -4.93 -12.88 -10.02
CA ASN A 52 -6.13 -13.72 -9.83
C ASN A 52 -6.19 -14.42 -8.46
N ASN A 53 -5.97 -13.68 -7.38
CA ASN A 53 -5.98 -14.15 -5.98
C ASN A 53 -4.91 -15.23 -5.71
N SER A 54 -3.77 -15.14 -6.38
CA SER A 54 -2.67 -16.09 -6.22
C SER A 54 -1.76 -15.74 -5.06
N LEU A 55 -1.12 -16.78 -4.51
CA LEU A 55 0.05 -16.63 -3.66
C LEU A 55 1.24 -16.22 -4.54
N ILE A 56 1.87 -15.11 -4.20
CA ILE A 56 3.02 -14.59 -4.94
C ILE A 56 4.30 -15.05 -4.26
N ILE A 57 4.44 -14.75 -2.98
CA ILE A 57 5.62 -15.08 -2.18
C ILE A 57 5.18 -15.63 -0.82
N LYS A 58 5.93 -16.63 -0.34
CA LYS A 58 5.82 -17.12 1.04
C LYS A 58 7.20 -17.14 1.67
N LEU A 59 7.32 -16.52 2.84
CA LEU A 59 8.48 -16.59 3.71
C LEU A 59 8.29 -17.69 4.76
N ASP A 60 9.39 -18.21 5.29
CA ASP A 60 9.38 -19.21 6.34
C ASP A 60 8.82 -18.66 7.65
N SER A 61 7.70 -19.24 8.10
CA SER A 61 6.99 -18.90 9.34
C SER A 61 7.14 -19.94 10.45
N TYR A 62 7.90 -21.02 10.24
CA TYR A 62 7.91 -22.17 11.16
C TYR A 62 8.26 -21.77 12.61
N VAL A 63 9.35 -21.03 12.82
CA VAL A 63 9.80 -20.62 14.16
C VAL A 63 8.76 -19.72 14.84
N ASP A 64 8.18 -18.77 14.10
CA ASP A 64 7.17 -17.86 14.63
C ASP A 64 5.89 -18.61 15.04
N GLU A 65 5.48 -19.61 14.26
CA GLU A 65 4.31 -20.45 14.56
C GLU A 65 4.53 -21.30 15.81
N VAL A 66 5.74 -21.86 15.99
CA VAL A 66 6.12 -22.58 17.20
C VAL A 66 6.11 -21.64 18.41
N ASP A 67 6.72 -20.45 18.30
CA ASP A 67 6.75 -19.47 19.39
C ASP A 67 5.34 -18.95 19.74
N LEU A 68 4.47 -18.79 18.75
CA LEU A 68 3.07 -18.40 18.96
C LEU A 68 2.34 -19.46 19.80
N LYS A 69 2.48 -20.74 19.43
CA LYS A 69 1.87 -21.85 20.18
C LYS A 69 2.39 -21.92 21.61
N GLN A 70 3.70 -21.79 21.81
CA GLN A 70 4.28 -21.82 23.16
C GLN A 70 3.86 -20.62 24.00
N THR A 71 3.78 -19.43 23.39
CA THR A 71 3.34 -18.22 24.09
C THR A 71 1.86 -18.32 24.49
N GLN A 72 1.01 -18.94 23.66
CA GLN A 72 -0.39 -19.23 24.01
C GLN A 72 -0.51 -20.22 25.17
N ASN A 73 0.30 -21.29 25.18
CA ASN A 73 0.34 -22.22 26.32
C ASN A 73 0.79 -21.51 27.61
N LYS A 74 1.81 -20.66 27.52
CA LYS A 74 2.27 -19.83 28.64
C LYS A 74 1.17 -18.89 29.15
N LEU A 75 0.41 -18.26 28.23
CA LEU A 75 -0.71 -17.39 28.59
C LEU A 75 -1.78 -18.16 29.38
N ASN A 76 -2.11 -19.39 28.96
CA ASN A 76 -3.06 -20.24 29.68
C ASN A 76 -2.56 -20.57 31.09
N ALA A 77 -1.28 -20.93 31.23
CA ALA A 77 -0.67 -21.19 32.53
C ALA A 77 -0.70 -19.94 33.44
N ILE A 78 -0.36 -18.77 32.90
CA ILE A 78 -0.43 -17.49 33.64
C ILE A 78 -1.88 -17.20 34.07
N GLN A 79 -2.87 -17.47 33.22
CA GLN A 79 -4.27 -17.28 33.56
C GLN A 79 -4.68 -18.16 34.75
N SER A 80 -4.32 -19.45 34.73
CA SER A 80 -4.56 -20.36 35.85
C SER A 80 -3.87 -19.88 37.13
N MET A 81 -2.63 -19.38 37.05
CA MET A 81 -1.92 -18.80 38.19
C MET A 81 -2.65 -17.57 38.75
N ILE A 82 -3.12 -16.66 37.89
CA ILE A 82 -3.89 -15.49 38.29
C ILE A 82 -5.16 -15.92 39.06
N ASP A 83 -5.85 -16.95 38.58
CA ASP A 83 -7.09 -17.44 39.20
C ASP A 83 -6.82 -18.04 40.59
N ILE A 84 -5.75 -18.83 40.72
CA ILE A 84 -5.30 -19.40 42.01
C ILE A 84 -4.93 -18.28 42.99
N GLU A 85 -4.08 -17.33 42.56
CA GLU A 85 -3.58 -16.26 43.42
C GLU A 85 -4.70 -15.28 43.82
N ASN A 86 -5.68 -15.03 42.95
CA ASN A 86 -6.88 -14.26 43.28
C ASN A 86 -7.73 -14.96 44.33
N ASN A 87 -7.92 -16.29 44.22
CA ASN A 87 -8.66 -17.06 45.20
C ASN A 87 -7.93 -17.10 46.56
N ASN A 88 -6.60 -17.22 46.54
CA ASN A 88 -5.75 -17.10 47.72
C ASN A 88 -5.92 -15.74 48.39
N TYR A 89 -5.83 -14.66 47.63
CA TYR A 89 -6.03 -13.30 48.13
C TYR A 89 -7.43 -13.10 48.76
N LYS A 90 -8.48 -13.58 48.07
CA LYS A 90 -9.86 -13.52 48.59
C LYS A 90 -10.02 -14.29 49.90
N ARG A 91 -9.41 -15.48 50.03
CA ARG A 91 -9.41 -16.26 51.26
C ARG A 91 -8.67 -15.52 52.37
N MET A 92 -7.48 -15.00 52.09
CA MET A 92 -6.64 -14.33 53.07
C MET A 92 -7.25 -13.03 53.59
N LYS A 93 -8.01 -12.31 52.75
CA LYS A 93 -8.76 -11.11 53.18
C LYS A 93 -9.81 -11.41 54.25
N LYS A 94 -10.33 -12.64 54.31
CA LYS A 94 -11.30 -13.09 55.34
C LYS A 94 -10.64 -13.49 56.65
N VAL A 95 -9.32 -13.64 56.70
CA VAL A 95 -8.58 -14.05 57.89
C VAL A 95 -8.14 -12.81 58.65
N SER A 96 -8.73 -12.59 59.84
CA SER A 96 -8.44 -11.42 60.69
C SER A 96 -7.04 -11.44 61.29
N SER A 97 -6.47 -12.63 61.53
CA SER A 97 -5.12 -12.80 62.07
C SER A 97 -3.99 -12.52 61.07
N LYS A 98 -4.33 -12.27 59.79
CA LYS A 98 -3.35 -11.92 58.76
C LYS A 98 -3.14 -10.42 58.68
N SER A 99 -1.86 -10.04 58.67
CA SER A 99 -1.45 -8.63 58.56
C SER A 99 -1.82 -8.06 57.19
N ASP A 100 -2.02 -6.75 57.13
CA ASP A 100 -2.27 -6.08 55.85
C ASP A 100 -1.04 -6.15 54.94
N PHE A 101 0.17 -6.18 55.51
CA PHE A 101 1.40 -6.42 54.76
C PHE A 101 1.38 -7.77 54.01
N GLU A 102 0.95 -8.86 54.65
CA GLU A 102 0.80 -10.14 53.96
C GLU A 102 -0.26 -10.07 52.85
N LYS A 103 -1.40 -9.39 53.11
CA LYS A 103 -2.49 -9.20 52.13
C LYS A 103 -2.00 -8.42 50.91
N ASP A 104 -1.25 -7.35 51.11
CA ASP A 104 -0.68 -6.55 50.03
C ASP A 104 0.38 -7.32 49.26
N THR A 105 1.24 -8.08 49.95
CA THR A 105 2.21 -8.97 49.29
C THR A 105 1.54 -9.97 48.36
N GLN A 106 0.42 -10.57 48.79
CA GLN A 106 -0.34 -11.50 47.96
C GLN A 106 -1.04 -10.80 46.79
N LYS A 107 -1.55 -9.58 47.00
CA LYS A 107 -2.13 -8.75 45.93
C LYS A 107 -1.07 -8.37 44.89
N LEU A 108 0.15 -8.05 45.30
CA LEU A 108 1.27 -7.74 44.41
C LEU A 108 1.61 -8.92 43.49
N LYS A 109 1.56 -10.16 43.98
CA LYS A 109 1.73 -11.35 43.12
C LYS A 109 0.70 -11.40 41.98
N VAL A 110 -0.57 -11.15 42.28
CA VAL A 110 -1.63 -11.09 41.27
C VAL A 110 -1.35 -9.99 40.25
N ILE A 111 -0.95 -8.80 40.70
CA ILE A 111 -0.63 -7.67 39.83
C ILE A 111 0.53 -8.02 38.89
N ASN A 112 1.61 -8.61 39.42
CA ASN A 112 2.77 -9.01 38.62
C ASN A 112 2.40 -10.05 37.55
N LEU A 113 1.56 -11.04 37.88
CA LEU A 113 1.07 -12.01 36.91
C LEU A 113 0.19 -11.35 35.84
N LYS A 114 -0.64 -10.36 36.19
CA LYS A 114 -1.42 -9.58 35.22
C LYS A 114 -0.53 -8.79 34.26
N THR A 115 0.58 -8.22 34.74
CA THR A 115 1.58 -7.58 33.89
C THR A 115 2.20 -8.58 32.93
N SER A 116 2.64 -9.75 33.42
CA SER A 116 3.17 -10.82 32.57
C SER A 116 2.15 -11.33 31.53
N LYS A 117 0.85 -11.35 31.88
CA LYS A 117 -0.23 -11.66 30.95
C LYS A 117 -0.31 -10.63 29.82
N ALA A 118 -0.23 -9.35 30.15
CA ALA A 118 -0.26 -8.27 29.16
C ALA A 118 0.93 -8.38 28.19
N ASP A 119 2.13 -8.64 28.69
CA ASP A 119 3.33 -8.84 27.87
C ASP A 119 3.17 -10.03 26.90
N ALA A 120 2.62 -11.14 27.40
CA ALA A 120 2.35 -12.32 26.57
C ALA A 120 1.33 -12.04 25.46
N LEU A 121 0.29 -11.23 25.73
CA LEU A 121 -0.70 -10.81 24.73
C LEU A 121 -0.09 -9.93 23.64
N ILE A 122 0.78 -8.99 24.01
CA ILE A 122 1.52 -8.15 23.05
C ILE A 122 2.40 -9.04 22.16
N LYS A 123 3.12 -9.99 22.76
CA LYS A 123 3.95 -10.94 22.00
C LYS A 123 3.12 -11.77 21.01
N ILE A 124 1.97 -12.27 21.43
CA ILE A 124 1.04 -13.00 20.55
C ILE A 124 0.57 -12.14 19.38
N ALA A 125 0.25 -10.86 19.62
CA ALA A 125 -0.17 -9.95 18.57
C ALA A 125 0.95 -9.74 17.54
N ASN A 126 2.18 -9.49 17.99
CA ASN A 126 3.35 -9.32 17.12
C ASN A 126 3.65 -10.58 16.29
N LEU A 127 3.58 -11.76 16.90
CA LEU A 127 3.80 -13.03 16.18
C LEU A 127 2.73 -13.29 15.13
N LYS A 128 1.45 -13.02 15.44
CA LYS A 128 0.36 -13.14 14.47
C LYS A 128 0.53 -12.19 13.29
N ASP A 129 0.91 -10.95 13.56
CA ASP A 129 1.19 -9.97 12.51
C ASP A 129 2.38 -10.40 11.65
N SER A 130 3.48 -10.86 12.27
CA SER A 130 4.64 -11.40 11.56
C SER A 130 4.26 -12.53 10.62
N ILE A 131 3.57 -13.56 11.13
CA ILE A 131 3.16 -14.74 10.35
C ILE A 131 2.26 -14.34 9.18
N LYS A 132 1.31 -13.43 9.40
CA LYS A 132 0.45 -12.90 8.34
C LYS A 132 1.27 -12.22 7.25
N ASN A 133 2.24 -11.39 7.64
CA ASN A 133 3.12 -10.65 6.73
C ASN A 133 4.16 -11.53 6.01
N LYS A 134 4.30 -12.81 6.38
CA LYS A 134 5.11 -13.80 5.66
C LYS A 134 4.39 -14.44 4.48
N LYS A 135 3.07 -14.24 4.33
CA LYS A 135 2.27 -14.78 3.22
C LYS A 135 1.72 -13.65 2.36
N LEU A 136 2.28 -13.49 1.16
CA LEU A 136 1.96 -12.39 0.25
C LEU A 136 1.02 -12.88 -0.85
N MET A 137 -0.23 -12.45 -0.77
CA MET A 137 -1.27 -12.73 -1.77
C MET A 137 -1.63 -11.47 -2.53
N GLU A 138 -1.77 -11.56 -3.85
CA GLU A 138 -2.20 -10.46 -4.70
C GLU A 138 -3.53 -10.81 -5.37
N LYS A 139 -4.45 -9.84 -5.40
CA LYS A 139 -5.85 -10.08 -5.81
C LYS A 139 -6.02 -10.02 -7.33
N ASP A 140 -5.90 -8.84 -7.92
CA ASP A 140 -6.20 -8.65 -9.36
C ASP A 140 -5.12 -7.84 -10.09
N ASN A 141 -4.16 -7.28 -9.36
CA ASN A 141 -3.11 -6.49 -9.99
C ASN A 141 -2.26 -7.35 -10.94
N TYR A 142 -1.73 -6.69 -11.96
CA TYR A 142 -0.76 -7.28 -12.88
C TYR A 142 0.60 -7.36 -12.20
N ILE A 143 1.21 -8.54 -12.18
CA ILE A 143 2.55 -8.74 -11.63
C ILE A 143 3.56 -8.37 -12.72
N TYR A 144 4.30 -7.28 -12.50
CA TYR A 144 5.27 -6.81 -13.47
C TYR A 144 6.55 -7.63 -13.43
N ASN A 145 7.08 -7.85 -12.23
CA ASN A 145 8.27 -8.63 -11.99
C ASN A 145 8.29 -9.14 -10.55
N ILE A 146 8.93 -10.28 -10.33
CA ILE A 146 9.25 -10.79 -9.00
C ILE A 146 10.76 -10.70 -8.79
N ASN A 147 11.17 -9.99 -7.73
CA ASN A 147 12.56 -9.64 -7.47
C ASN A 147 13.31 -10.66 -6.59
N VAL A 148 12.61 -11.66 -6.05
CA VAL A 148 13.18 -12.66 -5.14
C VAL A 148 12.82 -14.08 -5.55
N LYS A 149 13.74 -15.00 -5.32
CA LYS A 149 13.60 -16.43 -5.65
C LYS A 149 13.49 -17.28 -4.40
N LYS A 150 13.02 -18.51 -4.59
CA LYS A 150 13.02 -19.51 -3.51
C LYS A 150 14.46 -19.75 -3.05
N GLY A 151 14.68 -19.66 -1.74
CA GLY A 151 15.99 -19.80 -1.11
C GLY A 151 16.59 -18.48 -0.66
N ASP A 152 16.16 -17.35 -1.23
CA ASP A 152 16.68 -16.03 -0.87
C ASP A 152 16.31 -15.66 0.56
N TYR A 153 17.17 -14.87 1.19
CA TYR A 153 16.92 -14.26 2.48
C TYR A 153 16.56 -12.79 2.28
N VAL A 154 15.45 -12.37 2.89
CA VAL A 154 14.96 -10.99 2.81
C VAL A 154 14.92 -10.36 4.18
N THR A 155 15.09 -9.05 4.22
CA THR A 155 14.94 -8.19 5.41
C THR A 155 13.82 -7.17 5.18
N PRO A 156 13.25 -6.58 6.25
CA PRO A 156 12.26 -5.52 6.13
C PRO A 156 12.73 -4.41 5.17
N GLY A 157 11.87 -4.03 4.23
CA GLY A 157 12.16 -3.05 3.19
C GLY A 157 12.72 -3.62 1.89
N THR A 158 13.12 -4.90 1.86
CA THR A 158 13.57 -5.57 0.62
C THR A 158 12.44 -5.60 -0.40
N LEU A 159 12.72 -5.22 -1.65
CA LEU A 159 11.74 -5.26 -2.74
C LEU A 159 11.46 -6.72 -3.12
N LEU A 160 10.19 -7.12 -3.03
CA LEU A 160 9.75 -8.48 -3.29
C LEU A 160 9.22 -8.65 -4.71
N TYR A 161 8.27 -7.79 -5.10
CA TYR A 161 7.70 -7.77 -6.44
C TYR A 161 7.06 -6.41 -6.73
N GLU A 162 6.89 -6.10 -8.01
CA GLU A 162 6.11 -4.93 -8.43
C GLU A 162 4.77 -5.35 -9.01
N SER A 163 3.70 -4.69 -8.57
CA SER A 163 2.36 -4.90 -9.09
C SER A 163 1.77 -3.62 -9.67
N LYS A 164 0.96 -3.74 -10.72
CA LYS A 164 0.42 -2.61 -11.48
C LYS A 164 -1.10 -2.71 -11.57
N ASP A 165 -1.77 -1.61 -11.26
CA ASP A 165 -3.23 -1.49 -11.44
C ASP A 165 -3.54 -1.13 -12.88
N LEU A 166 -4.01 -2.12 -13.64
CA LEU A 166 -4.39 -1.99 -15.05
C LEU A 166 -5.89 -1.69 -15.25
N SER A 167 -6.62 -1.27 -14.22
CA SER A 167 -8.06 -0.94 -14.32
C SER A 167 -8.33 0.24 -15.25
N GLN A 168 -7.46 1.25 -15.22
CA GLN A 168 -7.51 2.42 -16.08
C GLN A 168 -6.07 2.80 -16.50
N GLY A 169 -5.97 3.62 -17.55
CA GLY A 169 -4.72 4.28 -17.89
C GLY A 169 -4.64 5.67 -17.30
N LYS A 170 -3.42 6.11 -17.05
CA LYS A 170 -3.09 7.46 -16.62
C LYS A 170 -2.20 8.10 -17.68
N LEU A 171 -2.59 9.28 -18.11
CA LEU A 171 -1.79 10.16 -18.93
C LEU A 171 -1.34 11.31 -18.04
N THR A 172 -0.03 11.53 -17.97
CA THR A 172 0.58 12.62 -17.22
C THR A 172 1.21 13.59 -18.20
N ILE A 173 0.78 14.84 -18.15
CA ILE A 173 1.33 15.94 -18.96
C ILE A 173 1.76 17.08 -18.04
N PHE A 174 2.67 17.90 -18.52
CA PHE A 174 3.12 19.11 -17.84
C PHE A 174 2.65 20.32 -18.65
N VAL A 175 1.78 21.12 -18.04
CA VAL A 175 1.13 22.26 -18.69
C VAL A 175 1.70 23.55 -18.10
N PRO A 176 2.14 24.52 -18.92
CA PRO A 176 2.64 25.80 -18.42
C PRO A 176 1.65 26.48 -17.47
N ILE A 177 2.16 27.09 -16.40
CA ILE A 177 1.34 27.72 -15.35
C ILE A 177 0.41 28.79 -15.95
N ALA A 178 0.89 29.54 -16.94
CA ALA A 178 0.09 30.56 -17.63
C ALA A 178 -1.14 29.99 -18.36
N ASP A 179 -1.03 28.74 -18.85
CA ASP A 179 -2.03 28.13 -19.71
C ASP A 179 -3.04 27.26 -18.95
N ILE A 180 -2.81 26.99 -17.66
CA ILE A 180 -3.61 26.03 -16.88
C ILE A 180 -5.09 26.41 -16.83
N ASN A 181 -5.39 27.71 -16.69
CA ASN A 181 -6.76 28.20 -16.62
C ASN A 181 -7.48 28.09 -17.97
N SER A 182 -6.72 28.16 -19.07
CA SER A 182 -7.28 28.04 -20.42
C SER A 182 -7.70 26.61 -20.75
N ILE A 183 -7.06 25.59 -20.16
CA ILE A 183 -7.31 24.18 -20.50
C ILE A 183 -8.40 23.51 -19.67
N LYS A 184 -8.73 24.04 -18.48
CA LYS A 184 -9.70 23.42 -17.55
C LYS A 184 -11.06 23.10 -18.18
N ASN A 185 -11.52 23.93 -19.11
CA ASN A 185 -12.83 23.82 -19.74
C ASN A 185 -12.79 23.35 -21.20
N LYS A 186 -11.61 23.07 -21.75
CA LYS A 186 -11.45 22.64 -23.15
C LYS A 186 -11.79 21.17 -23.31
N LYS A 187 -12.20 20.79 -24.53
CA LYS A 187 -12.45 19.39 -24.88
C LYS A 187 -11.13 18.69 -25.11
N ILE A 188 -11.01 17.47 -24.58
CA ILE A 188 -9.80 16.66 -24.69
C ILE A 188 -9.92 15.76 -25.92
N TYR A 189 -8.93 15.84 -26.80
CA TYR A 189 -8.75 14.94 -27.93
C TYR A 189 -7.56 14.02 -27.65
N LEU A 190 -7.74 12.72 -27.88
CA LEU A 190 -6.67 11.72 -27.80
C LEU A 190 -6.42 11.17 -29.20
N ASP A 191 -5.19 11.26 -29.71
CA ASP A 191 -4.82 10.83 -31.07
C ASP A 191 -5.80 11.38 -32.12
N ASP A 192 -6.04 12.71 -32.08
CA ASP A 192 -6.96 13.48 -32.94
C ASP A 192 -8.45 13.09 -32.82
N LYS A 193 -8.80 12.14 -31.94
CA LYS A 193 -10.19 11.73 -31.68
C LYS A 193 -10.75 12.42 -30.46
N LYS A 194 -11.92 13.04 -30.61
CA LYS A 194 -12.66 13.68 -29.51
C LYS A 194 -12.98 12.64 -28.44
N SER A 195 -12.65 12.96 -27.19
CA SER A 195 -12.97 12.13 -26.04
C SER A 195 -13.97 12.83 -25.12
N ASN A 196 -14.68 12.03 -24.31
CA ASN A 196 -15.53 12.55 -23.23
C ASN A 196 -14.77 12.63 -21.90
N LEU A 197 -13.43 12.58 -21.95
CA LEU A 197 -12.58 12.61 -20.77
C LEU A 197 -12.50 14.03 -20.22
N LYS A 198 -12.22 14.11 -18.92
CA LYS A 198 -11.97 15.34 -18.21
C LYS A 198 -10.62 15.25 -17.51
N ILE A 199 -10.01 16.41 -17.27
CA ILE A 199 -8.86 16.50 -16.39
C ILE A 199 -9.26 15.94 -15.02
N THR A 200 -8.50 14.95 -14.55
CA THR A 200 -8.79 14.25 -13.31
C THR A 200 -8.13 14.96 -12.13
N LYS A 201 -6.88 15.41 -12.32
CA LYS A 201 -6.13 16.12 -11.29
C LYS A 201 -5.21 17.17 -11.91
N ILE A 202 -5.11 18.31 -11.26
CA ILE A 202 -4.12 19.35 -11.52
C ILE A 202 -3.36 19.53 -10.21
N TYR A 203 -2.04 19.52 -10.27
CA TYR A 203 -1.18 19.78 -9.12
C TYR A 203 -0.90 21.29 -9.07
N ASP A 204 -1.23 21.94 -7.96
CA ASP A 204 -1.04 23.39 -7.79
C ASP A 204 0.41 23.78 -7.45
N VAL A 205 1.30 22.77 -7.30
CA VAL A 205 2.73 22.96 -7.06
C VAL A 205 3.48 22.47 -8.31
N ALA A 206 4.43 23.27 -8.77
CA ALA A 206 5.26 22.93 -9.92
C ALA A 206 6.12 21.68 -9.63
N ASP A 207 6.38 20.91 -10.68
CA ASP A 207 7.17 19.69 -10.58
C ASP A 207 8.66 20.02 -10.38
N SER A 208 9.42 19.09 -9.78
CA SER A 208 10.85 19.26 -9.54
C SER A 208 11.66 19.41 -10.83
N GLU A 209 11.25 18.74 -11.92
CA GLU A 209 11.92 18.86 -13.22
C GLU A 209 11.30 19.97 -14.07
N HIS A 210 9.98 20.17 -13.97
CA HIS A 210 9.24 21.16 -14.75
C HIS A 210 8.74 22.33 -13.89
N ILE A 211 9.67 23.18 -13.45
CA ILE A 211 9.42 24.28 -12.50
C ILE A 211 8.42 25.36 -12.97
N SER A 212 8.19 25.48 -14.28
CA SER A 212 7.27 26.45 -14.89
C SER A 212 5.94 25.83 -15.34
N SER A 213 5.70 24.56 -15.00
CA SER A 213 4.53 23.81 -15.43
C SER A 213 3.89 23.06 -14.28
N TYR A 214 2.57 22.96 -14.32
CA TYR A 214 1.81 22.10 -13.43
C TYR A 214 1.65 20.71 -14.03
N LYS A 215 1.81 19.70 -13.17
CA LYS A 215 1.49 18.32 -13.50
C LYS A 215 -0.03 18.18 -13.62
N VAL A 216 -0.47 17.56 -14.72
CA VAL A 216 -1.89 17.30 -14.98
C VAL A 216 -2.07 15.82 -15.31
N GLU A 217 -3.06 15.21 -14.67
CA GLU A 217 -3.38 13.79 -14.86
C GLU A 217 -4.77 13.64 -15.51
N ILE A 218 -4.84 12.79 -16.52
CA ILE A 218 -6.07 12.39 -17.21
C ILE A 218 -6.20 10.87 -17.13
N TYR A 219 -7.32 10.38 -16.58
CA TYR A 219 -7.57 8.94 -16.52
C TYR A 219 -8.38 8.48 -17.73
N VAL A 220 -7.93 7.39 -18.33
CA VAL A 220 -8.51 6.77 -19.52
C VAL A 220 -9.10 5.41 -19.13
N PRO A 221 -10.43 5.22 -19.17
CA PRO A 221 -11.03 3.94 -18.85
C PRO A 221 -10.80 2.92 -19.99
N LYS A 222 -10.86 1.62 -19.64
CA LYS A 222 -10.87 0.49 -20.61
C LYS A 222 -9.68 0.51 -21.59
N VAL A 223 -8.46 0.64 -21.07
CA VAL A 223 -7.24 0.60 -21.87
C VAL A 223 -6.91 -0.82 -22.30
N LYS A 224 -6.72 -1.03 -23.61
CA LYS A 224 -6.32 -2.34 -24.18
C LYS A 224 -4.81 -2.56 -24.17
N LYS A 225 -4.03 -1.50 -24.42
CA LYS A 225 -2.56 -1.55 -24.52
C LYS A 225 -1.97 -0.38 -23.74
N PHE A 226 -1.19 -0.70 -22.72
CA PHE A 226 -0.42 0.26 -21.93
C PHE A 226 0.95 0.53 -22.59
N SER A 227 1.65 1.55 -22.10
CA SER A 227 2.98 1.99 -22.55
C SER A 227 3.06 2.57 -23.97
N ARG A 228 1.92 2.86 -24.61
CA ARG A 228 1.90 3.60 -25.89
C ARG A 228 2.00 5.11 -25.65
N LEU A 229 2.65 5.82 -26.56
CA LEU A 229 2.61 7.28 -26.62
C LEU A 229 1.23 7.70 -27.14
N VAL A 230 0.61 8.69 -26.48
CA VAL A 230 -0.70 9.24 -26.85
C VAL A 230 -0.54 10.74 -27.03
N LYS A 231 -1.03 11.24 -28.16
CA LYS A 231 -1.14 12.67 -28.43
C LYS A 231 -2.39 13.21 -27.74
N ILE A 232 -2.25 14.29 -26.99
CA ILE A 232 -3.31 14.93 -26.21
C ILE A 232 -3.45 16.37 -26.70
N GLU A 233 -4.65 16.76 -27.11
CA GLU A 233 -4.92 18.14 -27.54
C GLU A 233 -6.09 18.73 -26.75
N PHE A 234 -5.95 19.99 -26.34
CA PHE A 234 -7.04 20.77 -25.75
C PHE A 234 -7.58 21.77 -26.78
N LYS A 235 -8.83 21.56 -27.20
CA LYS A 235 -9.54 22.40 -28.18
C LYS A 235 -10.87 22.92 -27.62
#